data_AF-A0A1H2KQS4-F1
#
_entry.id   AF-A0A1H2KQS4-F1
#
_cell.length_a   1.000
_cell.length_b   1.000
_cell.length_c   1.000
_cell.angle_alpha   90.00
_cell.angle_beta   90.00
_cell.angle_gamma   90.00
#
_symmetry.space_group_name_H-M   'P 1'
#
loop_
_entity.id
_entity.type
_entity.pdbx_description
1 polymer ?
#
loop_
_entity_poly.entity_id
_entity_poly.type
_entity_poly.pdbx_seq_one_letter_code
_entity_poly.pdbx_strand_id
1 'polypeptide(L)'
;MPSARIHTLLAVVLTLVLAGCGQTVTSTGDEQEIVADARALSGVDDVTVHYLDPDGEEHDGLPDDPTGWTLRLDIVHDVALSAGWAVEAIDELLADRPEPAAPRLEIWLNPVTPAEAEIAVRAYPLPATGDPVSDAYVFAGTPGVVRAVFDGETADVRVADEADLPKVADVAAVHGAGVDVVRTLDDTAELAVADVAPRPPYLPSGDGGGWPADPAAPACDPADLRLELTGSDAALGSRYLLLGATNTGAAPCAVQGHPSAGFRTLTEQLLAVAVVPSVAASAQAPRVVVPAGGRAVAMLDWNAMPTAGNPDLTYEVLVAAAPGGPVTELPLTSLVVEGGGTHAYVDIVDGGEVAVTEWRPDGASF
;
A
#
# COMPACT_ATOMS: atom_id res chain seq x y z
N MET A 1 60.33 -10.21 36.42
CA MET A 1 60.02 -8.77 36.50
C MET A 1 58.62 -8.57 35.93
N PRO A 2 57.80 -7.70 36.54
CA PRO A 2 56.81 -7.95 37.60
C PRO A 2 55.50 -8.58 37.06
N SER A 3 54.83 -9.50 37.75
CA SER A 3 53.98 -9.32 38.96
C SER A 3 52.61 -8.68 38.62
N ALA A 4 51.55 -9.47 38.49
CA ALA A 4 50.48 -9.66 39.49
C ALA A 4 49.35 -8.62 39.32
N ARG A 5 48.05 -8.84 39.57
CA ARG A 5 47.36 -9.69 40.55
C ARG A 5 45.93 -10.02 40.07
N ILE A 6 45.49 -11.23 40.38
CA ILE A 6 44.10 -11.62 40.66
C ILE A 6 43.67 -10.93 41.96
N HIS A 7 42.52 -10.23 42.00
CA HIS A 7 41.74 -9.96 43.22
C HIS A 7 40.23 -10.06 42.92
N THR A 8 39.72 -11.24 43.23
CA THR A 8 38.48 -11.60 43.93
C THR A 8 37.64 -10.49 44.59
N LEU A 9 36.32 -10.60 44.41
CA LEU A 9 35.17 -10.22 45.29
C LEU A 9 34.99 -8.74 45.70
N LEU A 10 33.89 -8.13 45.22
CA LEU A 10 32.81 -7.72 46.13
C LEU A 10 31.48 -7.63 45.38
N ALA A 11 30.53 -8.47 45.80
CA ALA A 11 29.12 -8.30 45.47
C ALA A 11 28.58 -7.07 46.21
N VAL A 12 28.01 -6.13 45.46
CA VAL A 12 27.08 -5.15 46.01
C VAL A 12 25.77 -5.35 45.26
N VAL A 13 24.92 -6.16 45.88
CA VAL A 13 23.48 -6.19 45.61
C VAL A 13 22.95 -4.86 46.11
N LEU A 14 22.70 -3.92 45.20
CA LEU A 14 21.93 -2.73 45.51
C LEU A 14 20.47 -3.01 45.15
N THR A 15 19.75 -3.59 46.11
CA THR A 15 18.29 -3.67 46.08
C THR A 15 17.76 -2.26 46.34
N LEU A 16 17.50 -1.50 45.28
CA LEU A 16 16.72 -0.26 45.41
C LEU A 16 15.24 -0.65 45.45
N VAL A 17 14.71 -0.77 46.66
CA VAL A 17 13.27 -0.82 46.90
C VAL A 17 12.73 0.59 46.69
N LEU A 18 12.32 0.90 45.46
CA LEU A 18 11.37 1.98 45.22
C LEU A 18 9.97 1.43 45.52
N ALA A 19 9.60 1.50 46.79
CA ALA A 19 8.19 1.55 47.17
C ALA A 19 7.66 2.94 46.78
N GLY A 20 7.45 3.14 45.48
CA GLY A 20 6.58 4.19 44.99
C GLY A 20 5.15 3.72 45.28
N CYS A 21 4.46 4.42 46.16
CA CYS A 21 3.04 4.21 46.41
C CYS A 21 2.31 4.15 45.06
N GLY A 22 1.71 3.00 44.76
CA GLY A 22 0.74 2.86 43.70
C GLY A 22 -0.44 3.77 44.01
N GLN A 23 -0.38 4.99 43.47
CA GLN A 23 -1.59 5.67 43.05
C GLN A 23 -1.93 5.05 41.70
N THR A 24 -2.77 4.01 41.73
CA THR A 24 -3.73 3.81 40.64
C THR A 24 -4.53 5.10 40.58
N VAL A 25 -4.06 6.03 39.75
CA VAL A 25 -4.89 7.12 39.26
C VAL A 25 -5.96 6.40 38.46
N THR A 26 -7.15 6.26 39.04
CA THR A 26 -8.35 6.09 38.24
C THR A 26 -8.43 7.35 37.39
N SER A 27 -7.87 7.28 36.17
CA SER A 27 -8.12 8.23 35.11
C SER A 27 -9.63 8.38 35.05
N THR A 28 -10.11 9.58 35.35
CA THR A 28 -11.53 9.90 35.25
C THR A 28 -11.87 10.21 33.80
N GLY A 29 -11.32 9.47 32.82
CA GLY A 29 -11.61 9.63 31.39
C GLY A 29 -11.75 11.10 31.00
N ASP A 30 -10.83 11.94 31.48
CA ASP A 30 -10.94 13.38 31.30
C ASP A 30 -10.70 13.64 29.82
N GLU A 31 -11.58 14.41 29.19
CA GLU A 31 -11.46 14.81 27.78
C GLU A 31 -10.06 15.39 27.51
N GLN A 32 -9.53 16.15 28.47
CA GLN A 32 -8.20 16.73 28.39
C GLN A 32 -7.09 15.68 28.39
N GLU A 33 -7.32 14.51 29.00
CA GLU A 33 -6.37 13.39 29.05
C GLU A 33 -6.26 12.74 27.69
N ILE A 34 -7.37 12.30 27.06
CA ILE A 34 -7.28 11.64 25.74
C ILE A 34 -6.75 12.58 24.64
N VAL A 35 -7.09 13.87 24.69
CA VAL A 35 -6.53 14.85 23.75
C VAL A 35 -5.04 15.06 23.99
N ALA A 36 -4.58 15.06 25.24
CA ALA A 36 -3.16 15.14 25.58
C ALA A 36 -2.40 13.88 25.15
N ASP A 37 -2.99 12.71 25.34
CA ASP A 37 -2.42 11.42 24.93
C ASP A 37 -2.30 11.34 23.41
N ALA A 38 -3.34 11.73 22.67
CA ALA A 38 -3.30 11.79 21.21
C ALA A 38 -2.19 12.70 20.69
N ARG A 39 -1.95 13.85 21.34
CA ARG A 39 -0.84 14.77 21.00
C ARG A 39 0.53 14.24 21.42
N ALA A 40 0.58 13.30 22.36
CA ALA A 40 1.82 12.71 22.86
C ALA A 40 2.27 11.49 22.04
N LEU A 41 1.39 10.94 21.21
CA LEU A 41 1.70 9.83 20.30
C LEU A 41 2.89 10.18 19.40
N SER A 42 3.82 9.24 19.27
CA SER A 42 4.97 9.41 18.38
C SER A 42 4.51 9.42 16.92
N GLY A 43 4.90 10.46 16.17
CA GLY A 43 4.61 10.59 14.75
C GLY A 43 3.34 11.39 14.43
N VAL A 44 2.61 11.85 15.45
CA VAL A 44 1.50 12.80 15.28
C VAL A 44 2.06 14.20 15.07
N ASP A 45 1.57 14.84 14.01
CA ASP A 45 1.92 16.22 13.66
C ASP A 45 0.93 17.21 14.27
N ASP A 46 -0.36 16.88 14.24
CA ASP A 46 -1.43 17.72 14.79
C ASP A 46 -2.63 16.89 15.29
N VAL A 47 -3.38 17.47 16.23
CA VAL A 47 -4.65 16.93 16.71
C VAL A 47 -5.68 18.06 16.82
N THR A 48 -6.69 17.99 15.94
CA THR A 48 -7.87 18.85 16.00
C THR A 48 -9.00 18.14 16.76
N VAL A 49 -9.76 18.91 17.53
CA VAL A 49 -10.84 18.39 18.38
C VAL A 49 -12.15 19.05 17.96
N HIS A 50 -13.17 18.23 17.74
CA HIS A 50 -14.52 18.68 17.42
C HIS A 50 -15.52 18.14 18.44
N TYR A 51 -16.43 19.00 18.90
CA TYR A 51 -17.54 18.62 19.76
C TYR A 51 -18.82 18.66 18.94
N LEU A 52 -19.34 17.49 18.62
CA LEU A 52 -20.53 17.35 17.79
C LEU A 52 -21.74 17.02 18.65
N ASP A 53 -22.81 17.78 18.49
CA ASP A 53 -24.08 17.48 19.15
C ASP A 53 -24.81 16.29 18.46
N PRO A 54 -25.96 15.83 18.98
CA PRO A 54 -26.69 14.71 18.38
C PRO A 54 -27.20 14.96 16.95
N ASP A 55 -27.29 16.21 16.51
CA ASP A 55 -27.67 16.61 15.15
C ASP A 55 -26.44 16.74 14.23
N GLY A 56 -25.23 16.61 14.80
CA GLY A 56 -23.95 16.70 14.10
C GLY A 56 -23.43 18.13 13.97
N GLU A 57 -24.03 19.12 14.64
CA GLU A 57 -23.51 20.49 14.65
C GLU A 57 -22.28 20.60 15.55
N GLU A 58 -21.27 21.36 15.10
CA GLU A 58 -20.02 21.56 15.83
C GLU A 58 -20.13 22.74 16.83
N HIS A 59 -19.57 22.54 18.02
CA HIS A 59 -19.54 23.53 19.10
C HIS A 59 -18.13 23.70 19.67
N ASP A 60 -17.89 24.82 20.38
CA ASP A 60 -16.59 25.13 20.98
C ASP A 60 -16.23 24.26 22.21
N GLY A 61 -17.19 23.48 22.73
CA GLY A 61 -17.01 22.66 23.92
C GLY A 61 -18.23 21.79 24.25
N LEU A 62 -18.05 20.84 25.17
CA LEU A 62 -19.14 19.99 25.65
C LEU A 62 -20.10 20.74 26.59
N PRO A 63 -21.39 20.37 26.61
CA PRO A 63 -22.32 20.79 27.65
C PRO A 63 -22.05 20.07 28.98
N ASP A 64 -22.71 20.52 30.06
CA ASP A 64 -22.63 19.87 31.38
C ASP A 64 -23.05 18.38 31.36
N ASP A 65 -23.95 18.00 30.44
CA ASP A 65 -24.36 16.62 30.18
C ASP A 65 -24.01 16.23 28.73
N PRO A 66 -22.85 15.58 28.50
CA PRO A 66 -22.40 15.21 27.16
C PRO A 66 -23.09 13.95 26.63
N THR A 67 -24.19 13.49 27.24
CA THR A 67 -24.91 12.31 26.77
C THR A 67 -25.45 12.54 25.35
N GLY A 68 -25.07 11.66 24.43
CA GLY A 68 -25.45 11.74 23.02
C GLY A 68 -24.53 12.64 22.17
N TRP A 69 -23.60 13.37 22.80
CA TRP A 69 -22.57 14.13 22.10
C TRP A 69 -21.43 13.21 21.63
N THR A 70 -20.71 13.68 20.62
CA THR A 70 -19.50 13.04 20.10
C THR A 70 -18.30 13.96 20.27
N LEU A 71 -17.25 13.45 20.91
CA LEU A 71 -15.91 14.00 20.86
C LEU A 71 -15.21 13.35 19.66
N ARG A 72 -14.91 14.14 18.63
CA ARG A 72 -14.15 13.69 17.47
C ARG A 72 -12.72 14.24 17.54
N LEU A 73 -11.75 13.34 17.38
CA LEU A 73 -10.33 13.65 17.28
C LEU A 73 -9.89 13.45 15.83
N ASP A 74 -9.40 14.50 15.18
CA ASP A 74 -8.73 14.42 13.89
C ASP A 74 -7.22 14.45 14.09
N ILE A 75 -6.59 13.31 13.88
CA ILE A 75 -5.14 13.11 14.05
C ILE A 75 -4.49 13.21 12.68
N VAL A 76 -3.54 14.13 12.54
CA VAL A 76 -2.73 14.31 11.33
C VAL A 76 -1.34 13.69 11.58
N HIS A 77 -0.85 12.91 10.64
CA HIS A 77 0.43 12.20 10.75
C HIS A 77 0.97 11.84 9.36
N ASP A 78 2.25 11.45 9.29
CA ASP A 78 2.88 11.02 8.03
C ASP A 78 2.38 9.64 7.57
N VAL A 79 1.98 9.50 6.30
CA VAL A 79 1.56 8.22 5.71
C VAL A 79 2.63 7.12 5.80
N ALA A 80 3.92 7.49 5.88
CA ALA A 80 5.04 6.57 6.02
C ALA A 80 4.99 5.74 7.31
N LEU A 81 4.19 6.15 8.32
CA LEU A 81 3.96 5.37 9.53
C LEU A 81 3.14 4.09 9.28
N SER A 82 2.44 3.99 8.14
CA SER A 82 1.62 2.85 7.72
C SER A 82 0.36 2.57 8.57
N ALA A 83 -0.51 1.68 8.07
CA ALA A 83 -1.69 1.21 8.79
C ALA A 83 -1.34 0.45 10.09
N GLY A 84 -0.16 -0.17 10.18
CA GLY A 84 0.28 -0.87 11.39
C GLY A 84 0.45 0.08 12.58
N TRP A 85 1.09 1.23 12.35
CA TRP A 85 1.18 2.29 13.36
C TRP A 85 -0.21 2.80 13.75
N ALA A 86 -1.12 2.99 12.78
CA ALA A 86 -2.46 3.47 13.06
C ALA A 86 -3.20 2.54 14.04
N VAL A 87 -3.12 1.22 13.85
CA VAL A 87 -3.72 0.24 14.76
C VAL A 87 -3.10 0.34 16.16
N GLU A 88 -1.76 0.40 16.26
CA GLU A 88 -1.06 0.51 17.54
C GLU A 88 -1.41 1.81 18.29
N ALA A 89 -1.47 2.94 17.57
CA ALA A 89 -1.81 4.25 18.11
C ALA A 89 -3.25 4.28 18.66
N ILE A 90 -4.20 3.69 17.93
CA ILE A 90 -5.60 3.61 18.39
C ILE A 90 -5.71 2.69 19.60
N ASP A 91 -5.03 1.54 19.62
CA ASP A 91 -5.02 0.65 20.78
C ASP A 91 -4.42 1.34 22.02
N GLU A 92 -3.36 2.13 21.86
CA GLU A 92 -2.74 2.92 22.94
C GLU A 92 -3.73 3.96 23.51
N LEU A 93 -4.44 4.71 22.65
CA LEU A 93 -5.43 5.71 23.08
C LEU A 93 -6.65 5.11 23.80
N LEU A 94 -6.96 3.84 23.53
CA LEU A 94 -8.15 3.18 24.07
C LEU A 94 -7.86 2.30 25.28
N ALA A 95 -6.60 2.02 25.61
CA ALA A 95 -6.19 1.00 26.58
C ALA A 95 -6.87 1.09 27.96
N ASP A 96 -7.12 2.31 28.45
CA ASP A 96 -7.71 2.57 29.76
C ASP A 96 -9.10 3.22 29.70
N ARG A 97 -9.73 3.29 28.52
CA ARG A 97 -11.03 3.95 28.35
C ARG A 97 -12.19 3.01 28.71
N PRO A 98 -13.06 3.37 29.66
CA PRO A 98 -14.25 2.57 29.98
C PRO A 98 -15.31 2.70 28.88
N GLU A 99 -15.85 1.56 28.43
CA GLU A 99 -16.96 1.51 27.46
C GLU A 99 -18.31 1.18 28.14
N PRO A 100 -19.41 1.91 27.82
CA PRO A 100 -19.48 3.13 27.04
C PRO A 100 -19.12 4.38 27.86
N ALA A 101 -18.32 5.29 27.28
CA ALA A 101 -18.06 6.62 27.83
C ALA A 101 -18.98 7.67 27.17
N ALA A 102 -19.37 8.70 27.94
CA ALA A 102 -19.99 9.91 27.41
C ALA A 102 -18.98 11.07 27.54
N PRO A 103 -18.71 11.84 26.47
CA PRO A 103 -19.26 11.72 25.11
C PRO A 103 -18.78 10.46 24.38
N ARG A 104 -19.51 10.07 23.31
CA ARG A 104 -19.04 9.08 22.34
C ARG A 104 -17.73 9.57 21.74
N LEU A 105 -16.78 8.66 21.54
CA LEU A 105 -15.52 8.99 20.90
C LEU A 105 -15.55 8.61 19.42
N GLU A 106 -15.04 9.51 18.58
CA GLU A 106 -14.62 9.20 17.23
C GLU A 106 -13.15 9.58 17.06
N ILE A 107 -12.37 8.70 16.43
CA ILE A 107 -11.00 9.01 16.03
C ILE A 107 -10.91 8.90 14.52
N TRP A 108 -10.51 10.00 13.91
CA TRP A 108 -10.25 10.15 12.49
C TRP A 108 -8.75 10.32 12.27
N LEU A 109 -8.22 9.58 11.30
CA LEU A 109 -6.83 9.64 10.89
C LEU A 109 -6.74 10.34 9.54
N ASN A 110 -5.83 11.30 9.43
CA ASN A 110 -5.63 12.15 8.26
C ASN A 110 -4.16 12.04 7.79
N PRO A 111 -3.76 10.91 7.18
CA PRO A 111 -2.37 10.72 6.78
C PRO A 111 -1.98 11.70 5.67
N VAL A 112 -0.88 12.43 5.88
CA VAL A 112 -0.31 13.35 4.91
C VAL A 112 0.50 12.54 3.89
N THR A 113 0.17 12.72 2.61
CA THR A 113 0.85 12.05 1.50
C THR A 113 1.78 13.01 0.75
N PRO A 114 2.85 12.51 0.10
CA PRO A 114 3.68 13.33 -0.77
C PRO A 114 2.93 13.98 -1.95
N ALA A 115 1.78 13.44 -2.33
CA ALA A 115 0.93 13.98 -3.38
C ALA A 115 -0.11 14.99 -2.88
N GLU A 116 -0.11 15.31 -1.57
CA GLU A 116 -1.09 16.19 -0.93
C GLU A 116 -2.55 15.74 -1.13
N ALA A 117 -2.76 14.44 -1.36
CA ALA A 117 -4.10 13.86 -1.45
C ALA A 117 -4.83 13.97 -0.12
N GLU A 118 -6.14 14.27 -0.18
CA GLU A 118 -7.01 14.30 0.99
C GLU A 118 -7.38 12.88 1.41
N ILE A 119 -6.62 12.33 2.36
CA ILE A 119 -6.91 11.00 2.92
C ILE A 119 -7.49 11.20 4.32
N ALA A 120 -8.66 10.62 4.57
CA ALA A 120 -9.28 10.63 5.89
C ALA A 120 -9.96 9.29 6.17
N VAL A 121 -9.80 8.76 7.38
CA VAL A 121 -10.45 7.51 7.77
C VAL A 121 -10.89 7.54 9.22
N ARG A 122 -12.13 7.11 9.48
CA ARG A 122 -12.62 6.84 10.84
C ARG A 122 -12.00 5.53 11.35
N ALA A 123 -10.98 5.65 12.18
CA ALA A 123 -10.29 4.53 12.80
C ALA A 123 -10.96 4.06 14.10
N TYR A 124 -11.81 4.89 14.70
CA TYR A 124 -12.66 4.49 15.82
C TYR A 124 -14.03 5.20 15.80
N PRO A 125 -15.15 4.49 16.06
CA PRO A 125 -15.25 3.03 16.11
C PRO A 125 -15.08 2.41 14.71
N LEU A 126 -14.49 1.21 14.66
CA LEU A 126 -14.38 0.45 13.42
C LEU A 126 -15.73 -0.16 13.02
N PRO A 127 -16.01 -0.29 11.71
CA PRO A 127 -17.18 -1.02 11.23
C PRO A 127 -17.13 -2.51 11.58
N ALA A 128 -18.30 -3.17 11.52
CA ALA A 128 -18.41 -4.60 11.79
C ALA A 128 -17.74 -5.48 10.71
N THR A 129 -17.50 -4.92 9.51
CA THR A 129 -16.94 -5.62 8.35
C THR A 129 -16.02 -4.68 7.57
N GLY A 130 -15.00 -5.25 6.93
CA GLY A 130 -13.99 -4.50 6.19
C GLY A 130 -12.86 -3.98 7.08
N ASP A 131 -11.88 -3.34 6.45
CA ASP A 131 -10.75 -2.70 7.12
C ASP A 131 -10.51 -1.32 6.47
N PRO A 132 -11.32 -0.30 6.82
CA PRO A 132 -11.24 1.00 6.18
C PRO A 132 -9.89 1.69 6.42
N VAL A 133 -9.19 1.36 7.51
CA VAL A 133 -7.85 1.90 7.78
C VAL A 133 -6.87 1.34 6.77
N SER A 134 -6.80 0.02 6.59
CA SER A 134 -5.94 -0.56 5.56
C SER A 134 -6.31 -0.07 4.15
N ASP A 135 -7.60 0.02 3.83
CA ASP A 135 -8.08 0.55 2.54
C ASP A 135 -7.61 1.99 2.31
N ALA A 136 -7.75 2.89 3.30
CA ALA A 136 -7.31 4.27 3.20
C ALA A 136 -5.81 4.38 2.90
N TYR A 137 -4.98 3.56 3.52
CA TYR A 137 -3.53 3.53 3.26
C TYR A 137 -3.16 2.93 1.90
N VAL A 138 -3.96 1.99 1.38
CA VAL A 138 -3.82 1.52 -0.01
C VAL A 138 -4.05 2.70 -0.96
N PHE A 139 -5.11 3.47 -0.80
CA PHE A 139 -5.40 4.61 -1.68
C PHE A 139 -4.43 5.78 -1.49
N ALA A 140 -3.95 6.01 -0.26
CA ALA A 140 -2.91 7.01 0.02
C ALA A 140 -1.59 6.74 -0.73
N GLY A 141 -1.30 5.47 -1.03
CA GLY A 141 -0.13 5.06 -1.81
C GLY A 141 -0.41 4.83 -3.30
N THR A 142 -1.62 5.13 -3.79
CA THR A 142 -2.02 4.86 -5.18
C THR A 142 -1.93 6.14 -6.02
N PRO A 143 -1.06 6.19 -7.05
CA PRO A 143 -0.97 7.32 -7.97
C PRO A 143 -2.32 7.64 -8.65
N GLY A 144 -2.58 8.92 -8.88
CA GLY A 144 -3.84 9.43 -9.45
C GLY A 144 -4.95 9.68 -8.42
N VAL A 145 -4.87 9.10 -7.22
CA VAL A 145 -5.82 9.39 -6.12
C VAL A 145 -5.55 10.78 -5.56
N VAL A 146 -6.59 11.60 -5.50
CA VAL A 146 -6.54 12.94 -4.90
C VAL A 146 -7.39 13.07 -3.64
N ARG A 147 -8.33 12.14 -3.41
CA ARG A 147 -9.15 12.07 -2.21
C ARG A 147 -9.55 10.63 -1.94
N ALA A 148 -9.46 10.19 -0.69
CA ALA A 148 -9.99 8.91 -0.23
C ALA A 148 -10.50 9.06 1.21
N VAL A 149 -11.82 9.16 1.36
CA VAL A 149 -12.47 9.34 2.66
C VAL A 149 -13.27 8.09 3.02
N PHE A 150 -12.95 7.48 4.17
CA PHE A 150 -13.60 6.29 4.70
C PHE A 150 -14.26 6.61 6.04
N ASP A 151 -15.58 6.82 6.04
CA ASP A 151 -16.32 7.18 7.26
C ASP A 151 -16.77 5.96 8.09
N GLY A 152 -16.41 4.75 7.64
CA GLY A 152 -16.79 3.47 8.25
C GLY A 152 -18.14 2.92 7.77
N GLU A 153 -18.92 3.67 7.00
CA GLU A 153 -20.14 3.18 6.34
C GLU A 153 -20.04 3.25 4.81
N THR A 154 -19.35 4.29 4.32
CA THR A 154 -19.15 4.60 2.93
C THR A 154 -17.68 4.93 2.65
N ALA A 155 -17.32 4.85 1.38
CA ALA A 155 -16.03 5.31 0.88
C ALA A 155 -16.24 6.29 -0.29
N ASP A 156 -15.53 7.41 -0.23
CA ASP A 156 -15.48 8.42 -1.29
C ASP A 156 -14.06 8.50 -1.84
N VAL A 157 -13.82 7.81 -2.96
CA VAL A 157 -12.51 7.77 -3.64
C VAL A 157 -12.56 8.58 -4.93
N ARG A 158 -11.67 9.56 -5.05
CA ARG A 158 -11.57 10.48 -6.19
C ARG A 158 -10.20 10.44 -6.85
N VAL A 159 -10.23 10.59 -8.16
CA VAL A 159 -9.05 10.78 -9.01
C VAL A 159 -9.06 12.16 -9.68
N ALA A 160 -7.87 12.65 -10.04
CA ALA A 160 -7.74 13.90 -10.78
C ALA A 160 -8.26 13.75 -12.22
N ASP A 161 -7.83 12.69 -12.91
CA ASP A 161 -8.04 12.49 -14.34
C ASP A 161 -8.87 11.22 -14.61
N GLU A 162 -9.73 11.27 -15.64
CA GLU A 162 -10.57 10.12 -16.05
C GLU A 162 -9.72 8.88 -16.41
N ALA A 163 -8.48 9.10 -16.87
CA ALA A 163 -7.54 8.04 -17.22
C ALA A 163 -7.15 7.15 -16.01
N ASP A 164 -7.27 7.66 -14.78
CA ASP A 164 -6.95 6.92 -13.56
C ASP A 164 -8.09 6.06 -13.06
N LEU A 165 -9.32 6.24 -13.55
CA LEU A 165 -10.48 5.49 -13.09
C LEU A 165 -10.26 3.97 -13.18
N PRO A 166 -9.84 3.39 -14.32
CA PRO A 166 -9.63 1.95 -14.43
C PRO A 166 -8.53 1.45 -13.50
N LYS A 167 -7.48 2.25 -13.32
CA LYS A 167 -6.31 1.94 -12.49
C LYS A 167 -6.69 1.85 -11.01
N VAL A 168 -7.34 2.89 -10.48
CA VAL A 168 -7.75 2.97 -9.08
C VAL A 168 -8.88 1.98 -8.77
N ALA A 169 -9.81 1.77 -9.70
CA ALA A 169 -10.85 0.76 -9.53
C ALA A 169 -10.30 -0.67 -9.55
N ASP A 170 -9.24 -0.97 -10.32
CA ASP A 170 -8.55 -2.26 -10.25
C ASP A 170 -7.86 -2.48 -8.90
N VAL A 171 -7.23 -1.44 -8.33
CA VAL A 171 -6.67 -1.48 -6.97
C VAL A 171 -7.77 -1.79 -5.95
N ALA A 172 -8.91 -1.09 -6.02
CA ALA A 172 -10.05 -1.36 -5.14
C ALA A 172 -10.53 -2.82 -5.26
N ALA A 173 -10.69 -3.31 -6.50
CA ALA A 173 -11.20 -4.66 -6.76
C ALA A 173 -10.26 -5.75 -6.22
N VAL A 174 -8.93 -5.58 -6.32
CA VAL A 174 -7.98 -6.62 -5.93
C VAL A 174 -7.75 -6.70 -4.44
N HIS A 175 -7.89 -5.58 -3.73
CA HIS A 175 -7.89 -5.55 -2.27
C HIS A 175 -9.24 -5.94 -1.68
N GLY A 176 -10.31 -5.94 -2.50
CA GLY A 176 -11.67 -6.08 -1.98
C GLY A 176 -12.03 -4.92 -1.06
N ALA A 177 -11.53 -3.73 -1.36
CA ALA A 177 -11.74 -2.53 -0.56
C ALA A 177 -13.23 -2.18 -0.52
N GLY A 178 -13.67 -1.50 0.55
CA GLY A 178 -15.04 -1.05 0.75
C GLY A 178 -15.51 0.08 -0.19
N VAL A 179 -15.07 0.07 -1.46
CA VAL A 179 -15.31 1.10 -2.46
C VAL A 179 -16.20 0.54 -3.58
N ASP A 180 -17.37 1.13 -3.76
CA ASP A 180 -18.29 0.71 -4.82
C ASP A 180 -18.00 1.42 -6.17
N VAL A 181 -17.62 2.70 -6.11
CA VAL A 181 -17.44 3.56 -7.27
C VAL A 181 -16.26 4.50 -7.04
N VAL A 182 -15.41 4.65 -8.06
CA VAL A 182 -14.37 5.68 -8.14
C VAL A 182 -14.86 6.80 -9.06
N ARG A 183 -14.64 8.06 -8.68
CA ARG A 183 -15.11 9.24 -9.45
C ARG A 183 -13.96 10.19 -9.77
N THR A 184 -14.12 11.00 -10.80
CA THR A 184 -13.27 12.19 -10.95
C THR A 184 -13.62 13.22 -9.87
N LEU A 185 -12.66 14.07 -9.52
CA LEU A 185 -12.84 15.12 -8.51
C LEU A 185 -13.97 16.11 -8.87
N ASP A 186 -14.23 16.30 -10.17
CA ASP A 186 -15.25 17.21 -10.69
C ASP A 186 -16.60 16.54 -10.99
N ASP A 187 -16.77 15.27 -10.62
CA ASP A 187 -17.97 14.46 -10.85
C ASP A 187 -18.35 14.28 -12.35
N THR A 188 -17.43 14.51 -13.29
CA THR A 188 -17.72 14.37 -14.73
C THR A 188 -17.67 12.92 -15.22
N ALA A 189 -16.94 12.04 -14.54
CA ALA A 189 -16.85 10.63 -14.86
C ALA A 189 -16.78 9.74 -13.60
N GLU A 190 -17.27 8.51 -13.73
CA GLU A 190 -17.20 7.50 -12.67
C GLU A 190 -17.04 6.09 -13.26
N LEU A 191 -16.46 5.19 -12.47
CA LEU A 191 -16.35 3.77 -12.78
C LEU A 191 -16.73 2.95 -11.54
N ALA A 192 -17.73 2.07 -11.70
CA ALA A 192 -18.07 1.12 -10.66
C ALA A 192 -16.97 0.05 -10.56
N VAL A 193 -16.54 -0.28 -9.35
CA VAL A 193 -15.51 -1.29 -9.10
C VAL A 193 -15.96 -2.66 -9.61
N ALA A 194 -17.27 -2.95 -9.55
CA ALA A 194 -17.86 -4.17 -10.10
C ALA A 194 -17.79 -4.29 -11.63
N ASP A 195 -17.57 -3.18 -12.36
CA ASP A 195 -17.45 -3.17 -13.82
C ASP A 195 -15.99 -3.36 -14.28
N VAL A 196 -15.03 -3.38 -13.36
CA VAL A 196 -13.63 -3.68 -13.67
C VAL A 196 -13.50 -5.15 -14.09
N ALA A 197 -12.82 -5.38 -15.21
CA ALA A 197 -12.55 -6.74 -15.67
C ALA A 197 -11.77 -7.52 -14.60
N PRO A 198 -12.30 -8.65 -14.09
CA PRO A 198 -11.66 -9.39 -13.01
C PRO A 198 -10.28 -9.88 -13.46
N ARG A 199 -9.31 -9.89 -12.52
CA ARG A 199 -8.02 -10.53 -12.76
C ARG A 199 -8.26 -12.01 -13.07
N PRO A 200 -7.72 -12.55 -14.17
CA PRO A 200 -7.85 -13.98 -14.45
C PRO A 200 -7.29 -14.78 -13.28
N PRO A 201 -7.96 -15.87 -12.86
CA PRO A 201 -7.40 -16.73 -11.83
C PRO A 201 -6.06 -17.27 -12.33
N TYR A 202 -5.05 -17.25 -11.46
CA TYR A 202 -3.78 -17.87 -11.77
C TYR A 202 -3.98 -19.37 -11.97
N LEU A 203 -3.71 -19.84 -13.19
CA LEU A 203 -3.61 -21.25 -13.51
C LEU A 203 -2.12 -21.61 -13.51
N PRO A 204 -1.59 -22.18 -12.42
CA PRO A 204 -0.22 -22.68 -12.45
C PRO A 204 -0.07 -23.62 -13.62
N SER A 205 1.03 -23.47 -14.35
CA SER A 205 1.45 -24.38 -15.41
C SER A 205 1.57 -25.79 -14.82
N GLY A 206 0.48 -26.53 -14.76
CA GLY A 206 0.45 -27.85 -14.14
C GLY A 206 1.42 -28.80 -14.87
N ASP A 207 2.05 -29.68 -14.10
CA ASP A 207 3.16 -30.59 -14.41
C ASP A 207 2.98 -31.57 -15.59
N GLY A 208 2.16 -31.28 -16.61
CA GLY A 208 1.90 -32.24 -17.71
C GLY A 208 1.41 -31.68 -19.04
N GLY A 209 0.93 -30.44 -19.11
CA GLY A 209 0.55 -29.79 -20.38
C GLY A 209 1.64 -28.81 -20.80
N GLY A 210 2.75 -29.31 -21.36
CA GLY A 210 3.86 -28.46 -21.76
C GLY A 210 3.41 -27.22 -22.54
N TRP A 211 4.09 -26.09 -22.31
CA TRP A 211 3.83 -24.84 -23.01
C TRP A 211 3.81 -25.07 -24.53
N PRO A 212 2.82 -24.52 -25.26
CA PRO A 212 2.73 -24.74 -26.69
C PRO A 212 4.01 -24.31 -27.40
N ALA A 213 4.52 -25.17 -28.28
CA ALA A 213 5.63 -24.84 -29.15
C ALA A 213 5.09 -24.59 -30.57
N ASP A 214 4.27 -23.55 -30.73
CA ASP A 214 3.73 -23.14 -32.03
C ASP A 214 4.49 -21.90 -32.55
N PRO A 215 5.45 -22.06 -33.48
CA PRO A 215 6.17 -20.92 -34.04
C PRO A 215 5.27 -20.02 -34.91
N ALA A 216 4.09 -20.49 -35.31
CA ALA A 216 3.13 -19.74 -36.12
C ALA A 216 2.06 -19.02 -35.28
N ALA A 217 2.06 -19.19 -33.94
CA ALA A 217 1.14 -18.46 -33.07
C ALA A 217 1.28 -16.95 -33.31
N PRO A 218 0.19 -16.19 -33.47
CA PRO A 218 0.25 -14.75 -33.69
C PRO A 218 0.85 -14.03 -32.47
N ALA A 219 1.32 -12.79 -32.64
CA ALA A 219 1.62 -11.94 -31.49
C ALA A 219 0.35 -11.72 -30.67
N CYS A 220 0.47 -11.62 -29.34
CA CYS A 220 -0.68 -11.28 -28.50
C CYS A 220 -1.22 -9.90 -28.86
N ASP A 221 -2.54 -9.81 -29.03
CA ASP A 221 -3.22 -8.52 -29.10
C ASP A 221 -3.10 -7.87 -27.72
N PRO A 222 -2.64 -6.61 -27.61
CA PRO A 222 -2.61 -5.90 -26.33
C PRO A 222 -3.96 -5.89 -25.60
N ALA A 223 -5.09 -5.92 -26.31
CA ALA A 223 -6.42 -5.99 -25.69
C ALA A 223 -6.74 -7.36 -25.07
N ASP A 224 -6.07 -8.43 -25.54
CA ASP A 224 -6.19 -9.80 -25.03
C ASP A 224 -5.04 -10.16 -24.06
N LEU A 225 -4.26 -9.17 -23.62
CA LEU A 225 -3.15 -9.35 -22.70
C LEU A 225 -3.33 -8.48 -21.47
N ARG A 226 -3.46 -9.12 -20.31
CA ARG A 226 -3.45 -8.43 -19.02
C ARG A 226 -2.03 -8.39 -18.47
N LEU A 227 -1.49 -7.18 -18.31
CA LEU A 227 -0.24 -6.95 -17.59
C LEU A 227 -0.53 -6.72 -16.10
N GLU A 228 0.30 -7.25 -15.22
CA GLU A 228 0.10 -7.16 -13.76
C GLU A 228 1.42 -7.30 -12.98
N LEU A 229 1.42 -6.84 -11.73
CA LEU A 229 2.44 -7.18 -10.75
C LEU A 229 2.04 -8.49 -10.07
N THR A 230 2.95 -9.45 -10.01
CA THR A 230 2.65 -10.83 -9.58
C THR A 230 3.42 -11.28 -8.35
N GLY A 231 4.41 -10.49 -7.92
CA GLY A 231 5.20 -10.79 -6.75
C GLY A 231 6.33 -9.79 -6.57
N SER A 232 6.89 -9.78 -5.36
CA SER A 232 8.11 -9.07 -5.01
C SER A 232 8.99 -9.99 -4.16
N ASP A 233 10.30 -9.80 -4.21
CA ASP A 233 11.24 -10.49 -3.32
C ASP A 233 12.46 -9.60 -3.03
N ALA A 234 13.15 -9.91 -1.95
CA ALA A 234 14.28 -9.17 -1.44
C ALA A 234 15.30 -10.14 -0.82
N ALA A 235 16.34 -10.48 -1.57
CA ALA A 235 17.34 -11.46 -1.13
C ALA A 235 18.78 -11.00 -1.44
N LEU A 236 19.69 -11.26 -0.51
CA LEU A 236 21.15 -11.08 -0.68
C LEU A 236 21.61 -9.68 -1.17
N GLY A 237 20.83 -8.63 -0.90
CA GLY A 237 21.13 -7.25 -1.33
C GLY A 237 20.46 -6.84 -2.64
N SER A 238 19.87 -7.80 -3.35
CA SER A 238 19.02 -7.57 -4.51
C SER A 238 17.55 -7.46 -4.11
N ARG A 239 16.78 -6.86 -5.00
CA ARG A 239 15.34 -6.68 -4.95
C ARG A 239 14.75 -7.09 -6.28
N TYR A 240 13.57 -7.68 -6.23
CA TYR A 240 12.91 -8.24 -7.38
C TYR A 240 11.44 -7.82 -7.41
N LEU A 241 10.94 -7.54 -8.60
CA LEU A 241 9.52 -7.34 -8.87
C LEU A 241 9.14 -8.18 -10.09
N LEU A 242 8.12 -9.02 -9.95
CA LEU A 242 7.67 -9.93 -10.99
C LEU A 242 6.53 -9.32 -11.78
N LEU A 243 6.71 -9.24 -13.09
CA LEU A 243 5.73 -8.78 -14.06
C LEU A 243 5.05 -10.00 -14.68
N GLY A 244 3.72 -9.99 -14.71
CA GLY A 244 2.89 -10.99 -15.37
C GLY A 244 2.30 -10.47 -16.67
N ALA A 245 2.16 -11.33 -17.66
CA ALA A 245 1.44 -11.11 -18.91
C ALA A 245 0.50 -12.29 -19.17
N THR A 246 -0.77 -12.14 -18.79
CA THR A 246 -1.78 -13.19 -18.88
C THR A 246 -2.60 -13.03 -20.16
N ASN A 247 -2.67 -14.10 -20.97
CA ASN A 247 -3.50 -14.13 -22.17
C ASN A 247 -4.98 -14.31 -21.78
N THR A 248 -5.77 -13.26 -21.92
CA THR A 248 -7.23 -13.26 -21.65
C THR A 248 -8.05 -13.63 -22.88
N GLY A 249 -7.40 -13.74 -24.05
CA GLY A 249 -8.02 -14.18 -25.29
C GLY A 249 -8.36 -15.67 -25.30
N ALA A 250 -9.18 -16.07 -26.29
CA ALA A 250 -9.67 -17.45 -26.41
C ALA A 250 -8.67 -18.41 -27.10
N ALA A 251 -7.57 -17.90 -27.66
CA ALA A 251 -6.60 -18.68 -28.43
C ALA A 251 -5.16 -18.41 -27.98
N PRO A 252 -4.22 -19.35 -28.17
CA PRO A 252 -2.82 -19.10 -27.91
C PRO A 252 -2.27 -17.94 -28.75
N CYS A 253 -1.45 -17.11 -28.11
CA CYS A 253 -0.71 -16.03 -28.75
C CYS A 253 0.74 -16.03 -28.25
N ALA A 254 1.59 -15.12 -28.71
CA ALA A 254 2.97 -15.08 -28.28
C ALA A 254 3.46 -13.69 -27.87
N VAL A 255 4.23 -13.67 -26.79
CA VAL A 255 5.07 -12.54 -26.37
C VAL A 255 6.53 -12.83 -26.72
N GLN A 256 7.36 -11.80 -26.88
CA GLN A 256 8.74 -11.99 -27.32
C GLN A 256 9.70 -11.00 -26.67
N GLY A 257 10.85 -11.52 -26.25
CA GLY A 257 11.93 -10.71 -25.70
C GLY A 257 11.60 -10.12 -24.35
N HIS A 258 11.92 -8.83 -24.14
CA HIS A 258 11.80 -8.16 -22.86
C HIS A 258 10.60 -7.22 -22.86
N PRO A 259 9.88 -7.07 -21.73
CA PRO A 259 9.00 -5.93 -21.55
C PRO A 259 9.81 -4.62 -21.55
N SER A 260 9.16 -3.53 -21.94
CA SER A 260 9.67 -2.20 -21.58
C SER A 260 9.08 -1.80 -20.24
N ALA A 261 9.90 -1.21 -19.38
CA ALA A 261 9.50 -0.68 -18.08
C ALA A 261 9.84 0.82 -17.98
N GLY A 262 8.99 1.56 -17.27
CA GLY A 262 9.24 2.91 -16.78
C GLY A 262 8.73 3.02 -15.34
N PHE A 263 9.09 4.09 -14.65
CA PHE A 263 8.79 4.25 -13.22
C PHE A 263 8.30 5.65 -12.94
N ARG A 264 7.30 5.77 -12.06
CA ARG A 264 6.78 7.06 -11.61
C ARG A 264 6.70 7.18 -10.10
N THR A 265 6.77 8.42 -9.64
CA THR A 265 6.46 8.82 -8.27
C THR A 265 4.96 8.74 -7.98
N LEU A 266 4.59 8.97 -6.72
CA LEU A 266 3.18 9.08 -6.32
C LEU A 266 2.45 10.22 -7.04
N THR A 267 3.16 11.31 -7.34
CA THR A 267 2.68 12.47 -8.13
C THR A 267 2.78 12.25 -9.64
N GLU A 268 2.96 11.00 -10.08
CA GLU A 268 3.03 10.57 -11.48
C GLU A 268 4.19 11.17 -12.29
N GLN A 269 5.18 11.74 -11.61
CA GLN A 269 6.41 12.21 -12.25
C GLN A 269 7.25 11.01 -12.71
N LEU A 270 7.63 11.01 -13.98
CA LEU A 270 8.55 10.00 -14.54
C LEU A 270 9.96 10.13 -13.93
N LEU A 271 10.52 9.00 -13.51
CA LEU A 271 11.90 8.90 -13.05
C LEU A 271 12.84 8.53 -14.20
N ALA A 272 14.03 9.14 -14.26
CA ALA A 272 15.06 8.83 -15.23
C ALA A 272 15.86 7.58 -14.78
N VAL A 273 15.23 6.41 -14.90
CA VAL A 273 15.84 5.11 -14.57
C VAL A 273 16.34 4.45 -15.85
N ALA A 274 17.57 3.94 -15.82
CA ALA A 274 18.11 3.12 -16.90
C ALA A 274 17.55 1.69 -16.80
N VAL A 275 16.80 1.25 -17.81
CA VAL A 275 16.34 -0.15 -17.91
C VAL A 275 17.25 -0.92 -18.85
N VAL A 276 17.92 -1.95 -18.34
CA VAL A 276 18.91 -2.75 -19.07
C VAL A 276 18.53 -4.24 -19.07
N PRO A 277 18.90 -5.02 -20.09
CA PRO A 277 18.73 -6.47 -20.03
C PRO A 277 19.51 -7.09 -18.87
N SER A 278 18.90 -8.02 -18.15
CA SER A 278 19.54 -8.75 -17.06
C SER A 278 20.70 -9.62 -17.55
N VAL A 279 21.69 -9.85 -16.69
CA VAL A 279 22.78 -10.81 -16.98
C VAL A 279 22.28 -12.25 -17.05
N ALA A 280 21.14 -12.54 -16.41
CA ALA A 280 20.44 -13.82 -16.53
C ALA A 280 19.65 -13.94 -17.84
N ALA A 281 19.57 -12.85 -18.62
CA ALA A 281 18.83 -12.86 -19.86
C ALA A 281 19.53 -13.74 -20.90
N SER A 282 18.72 -14.52 -21.62
CA SER A 282 19.26 -15.33 -22.71
C SER A 282 19.72 -14.45 -23.88
N ALA A 283 20.82 -14.84 -24.52
CA ALA A 283 21.34 -14.13 -25.70
C ALA A 283 20.35 -14.13 -26.89
N GLN A 284 19.34 -14.99 -26.84
CA GLN A 284 18.29 -15.13 -27.85
C GLN A 284 16.96 -14.83 -27.17
N ALA A 285 16.57 -13.54 -27.15
CA ALA A 285 15.27 -13.05 -26.68
C ALA A 285 14.11 -13.99 -27.14
N PRO A 286 13.65 -14.91 -26.28
CA PRO A 286 12.84 -16.02 -26.71
C PRO A 286 11.41 -15.57 -27.00
N ARG A 287 10.77 -16.26 -27.93
CA ARG A 287 9.34 -16.17 -28.19
C ARG A 287 8.63 -17.16 -27.27
N VAL A 288 7.71 -16.68 -26.46
CA VAL A 288 6.91 -17.51 -25.54
C VAL A 288 5.48 -17.55 -26.05
N VAL A 289 4.98 -18.75 -26.38
CA VAL A 289 3.57 -18.94 -26.77
C VAL A 289 2.73 -19.12 -25.52
N VAL A 290 1.91 -18.12 -25.20
CA VAL A 290 1.03 -18.08 -24.04
C VAL A 290 -0.31 -18.72 -24.42
N PRO A 291 -0.68 -19.89 -23.84
CA PRO A 291 -2.00 -20.46 -24.07
C PRO A 291 -3.10 -19.54 -23.52
N ALA A 292 -4.35 -19.73 -23.95
CA ALA A 292 -5.48 -19.02 -23.36
C ALA A 292 -5.53 -19.27 -21.84
N GLY A 293 -5.59 -18.20 -21.04
CA GLY A 293 -5.50 -18.24 -19.58
C GLY A 293 -4.10 -18.51 -19.01
N GLY A 294 -3.09 -18.72 -19.86
CA GLY A 294 -1.70 -18.84 -19.44
C GLY A 294 -1.06 -17.49 -19.14
N ARG A 295 0.01 -17.50 -18.34
CA ARG A 295 0.77 -16.30 -17.95
C ARG A 295 2.23 -16.45 -18.27
N ALA A 296 2.79 -15.50 -19.01
CA ALA A 296 4.24 -15.32 -19.10
C ALA A 296 4.70 -14.39 -17.97
N VAL A 297 5.92 -14.60 -17.47
CA VAL A 297 6.51 -13.81 -16.40
C VAL A 297 7.84 -13.22 -16.84
N ALA A 298 8.13 -12.02 -16.37
CA ALA A 298 9.43 -11.37 -16.46
C ALA A 298 9.78 -10.79 -15.08
N MET A 299 11.05 -10.55 -14.83
CA MET A 299 11.53 -10.03 -13.54
C MET A 299 12.26 -8.72 -13.77
N LEU A 300 11.93 -7.73 -12.94
CA LEU A 300 12.75 -6.56 -12.68
C LEU A 300 13.67 -6.88 -11.51
N ASP A 301 14.95 -6.55 -11.64
CA ASP A 301 16.01 -6.77 -10.64
C ASP A 301 16.76 -5.44 -10.44
N TRP A 302 16.92 -5.03 -9.19
CA TRP A 302 17.81 -3.93 -8.83
C TRP A 302 18.49 -4.18 -7.49
N ASN A 303 19.57 -3.44 -7.25
CA ASN A 303 20.16 -3.35 -5.92
C ASN A 303 19.48 -2.23 -5.14
N ALA A 304 19.30 -2.42 -3.83
CA ALA A 304 18.67 -1.43 -2.99
C ALA A 304 19.31 -0.04 -3.17
N MET A 305 18.50 0.97 -3.51
CA MET A 305 18.99 2.33 -3.78
C MET A 305 18.81 3.23 -2.55
N PRO A 306 19.62 4.28 -2.37
CA PRO A 306 19.48 5.19 -1.24
C PRO A 306 18.16 5.98 -1.30
N THR A 307 17.30 5.79 -0.31
CA THR A 307 15.99 6.46 -0.20
C THR A 307 15.94 7.56 0.87
N ALA A 308 16.96 7.66 1.72
CA ALA A 308 16.93 8.57 2.85
C ALA A 308 16.78 10.03 2.41
N GLY A 309 15.66 10.65 2.79
CA GLY A 309 15.33 12.03 2.43
C GLY A 309 14.97 12.24 0.96
N ASN A 310 14.69 11.15 0.22
CA ASN A 310 14.25 11.23 -1.17
C ASN A 310 12.73 11.00 -1.25
N PRO A 311 11.92 12.02 -1.58
CA PRO A 311 10.48 11.86 -1.77
C PRO A 311 10.13 11.16 -3.09
N ASP A 312 11.06 11.13 -4.05
CA ASP A 312 10.86 10.62 -5.41
C ASP A 312 11.14 9.11 -5.49
N LEU A 313 10.40 8.35 -4.67
CA LEU A 313 10.38 6.88 -4.73
C LEU A 313 9.47 6.41 -5.86
N THR A 314 9.63 5.16 -6.28
CA THR A 314 8.75 4.55 -7.29
C THR A 314 7.47 4.05 -6.62
N TYR A 315 6.31 4.54 -7.05
CA TYR A 315 4.97 4.11 -6.66
C TYR A 315 4.22 3.39 -7.79
N GLU A 316 4.67 3.58 -9.03
CA GLU A 316 4.06 2.98 -10.23
C GLU A 316 5.12 2.41 -11.17
N VAL A 317 4.80 1.28 -11.79
CA VAL A 317 5.57 0.73 -12.91
C VAL A 317 4.75 0.85 -14.18
N LEU A 318 5.34 1.46 -15.20
CA LEU A 318 4.78 1.55 -16.55
C LEU A 318 5.29 0.40 -17.38
N VAL A 319 4.42 -0.52 -17.81
CA VAL A 319 4.83 -1.74 -18.51
C VAL A 319 4.22 -1.80 -19.89
N ALA A 320 5.02 -2.15 -20.90
CA ALA A 320 4.50 -2.66 -22.17
C ALA A 320 5.09 -4.03 -22.45
N ALA A 321 4.29 -4.91 -23.05
CA ALA A 321 4.68 -6.29 -23.35
C ALA A 321 5.89 -6.39 -24.31
N ALA A 322 6.10 -5.35 -25.12
CA ALA A 322 7.24 -5.21 -26.02
C ALA A 322 7.60 -3.72 -26.17
N PRO A 323 8.86 -3.38 -26.50
CA PRO A 323 9.29 -2.01 -26.72
C PRO A 323 8.43 -1.28 -27.77
N GLY A 324 7.91 -0.10 -27.42
CA GLY A 324 7.06 0.71 -28.28
C GLY A 324 5.59 0.25 -28.37
N GLY A 325 5.20 -0.77 -27.62
CA GLY A 325 3.80 -1.19 -27.47
C GLY A 325 2.99 -0.28 -26.54
N PRO A 326 1.68 -0.55 -26.40
CA PRO A 326 0.83 0.16 -25.44
C PRO A 326 1.33 -0.03 -24.00
N VAL A 327 1.37 1.06 -23.24
CA VAL A 327 1.77 1.07 -21.84
C VAL A 327 0.56 0.80 -20.95
N THR A 328 0.75 -0.06 -19.96
CA THR A 328 -0.15 -0.27 -18.82
C THR A 328 0.49 0.34 -17.58
N GLU A 329 -0.30 1.08 -16.83
CA GLU A 329 0.10 1.68 -15.56
C GLU A 329 -0.22 0.69 -14.44
N LEU A 330 0.82 0.31 -13.69
CA LEU A 330 0.70 -0.68 -12.62
C LEU A 330 1.15 -0.03 -11.29
N PRO A 331 0.21 0.53 -10.50
CA PRO A 331 0.50 0.95 -9.14
C PRO A 331 1.10 -0.20 -8.35
N LEU A 332 2.08 0.07 -7.49
CA LEU A 332 2.61 -0.96 -6.60
C LEU A 332 1.55 -1.43 -5.59
N THR A 333 0.61 -0.55 -5.25
CA THR A 333 -0.58 -0.90 -4.48
C THR A 333 -1.46 -1.93 -5.19
N SER A 334 -1.31 -2.16 -6.50
CA SER A 334 -2.01 -3.23 -7.22
C SER A 334 -1.42 -4.63 -6.97
N LEU A 335 -0.26 -4.72 -6.30
CA LEU A 335 0.36 -5.98 -5.89
C LEU A 335 -0.25 -6.50 -4.59
N VAL A 336 -0.91 -7.65 -4.66
CA VAL A 336 -1.44 -8.36 -3.50
C VAL A 336 -0.57 -9.58 -3.22
N VAL A 337 0.11 -9.59 -2.07
CA VAL A 337 0.89 -10.73 -1.58
C VAL A 337 0.15 -11.30 -0.38
N GLU A 338 -0.27 -12.56 -0.46
CA GLU A 338 -0.97 -13.23 0.64
C GLU A 338 -0.11 -13.22 1.91
N GLY A 339 -0.66 -12.67 3.01
CA GLY A 339 0.05 -12.53 4.28
C GLY A 339 1.15 -11.45 4.28
N GLY A 340 1.32 -10.71 3.19
CA GLY A 340 2.15 -9.51 3.11
C GLY A 340 1.34 -8.24 3.38
N GLY A 341 2.01 -7.19 3.86
CA GLY A 341 1.41 -5.86 3.93
C GLY A 341 1.33 -5.20 2.54
N THR A 342 0.59 -4.09 2.47
CA THR A 342 0.49 -3.28 1.25
C THR A 342 1.86 -2.74 0.84
N HIS A 343 2.23 -2.98 -0.43
CA HIS A 343 3.43 -2.40 -1.02
C HIS A 343 3.04 -1.08 -1.69
N ALA A 344 3.27 0.05 -1.04
CA ALA A 344 2.98 1.35 -1.65
C ALA A 344 4.10 1.83 -2.58
N TYR A 345 5.36 1.47 -2.29
CA TYR A 345 6.52 1.94 -3.04
C TYR A 345 7.67 0.91 -3.06
N VAL A 346 8.60 1.11 -3.99
CA VAL A 346 9.91 0.44 -4.02
C VAL A 346 11.04 1.47 -4.07
N ASP A 347 12.23 1.05 -3.64
CA ASP A 347 13.45 1.86 -3.60
C ASP A 347 14.15 1.95 -4.98
N ILE A 348 13.37 2.18 -6.03
CA ILE A 348 13.85 2.59 -7.35
C ILE A 348 13.70 4.11 -7.42
N VAL A 349 14.79 4.82 -7.70
CA VAL A 349 14.86 6.30 -7.68
C VAL A 349 15.46 6.85 -8.98
N ASP A 350 15.34 8.16 -9.18
CA ASP A 350 15.94 8.88 -10.30
C ASP A 350 17.45 8.60 -10.45
N GLY A 351 17.90 8.40 -11.69
CA GLY A 351 19.28 8.03 -12.01
C GLY A 351 19.66 6.58 -11.67
N GLY A 352 18.72 5.78 -11.17
CA GLY A 352 18.90 4.36 -10.88
C GLY A 352 19.05 3.49 -12.13
N GLU A 353 19.43 2.24 -11.92
CA GLU A 353 19.47 1.20 -12.96
C GLU A 353 18.64 0.00 -12.51
N VAL A 354 17.81 -0.51 -13.42
CA VAL A 354 16.98 -1.71 -13.22
C VAL A 354 17.26 -2.68 -14.35
N ALA A 355 17.61 -3.91 -14.00
CA ALA A 355 17.73 -5.00 -14.94
C ALA A 355 16.37 -5.65 -15.21
N VAL A 356 16.09 -6.04 -16.45
CA VAL A 356 14.86 -6.74 -16.85
C VAL A 356 15.20 -8.05 -17.56
N THR A 357 14.51 -9.13 -17.22
CA THR A 357 14.64 -10.41 -17.93
C THR A 357 13.73 -10.46 -19.15
N GLU A 358 13.96 -11.40 -20.06
CA GLU A 358 12.95 -11.75 -21.05
C GLU A 358 11.67 -12.30 -20.39
N TRP A 359 10.59 -12.34 -21.18
CA TRP A 359 9.44 -13.17 -20.90
C TRP A 359 9.82 -14.65 -20.87
N ARG A 360 9.33 -15.35 -19.85
CA ARG A 360 9.43 -16.80 -19.69
C ARG A 360 8.07 -17.40 -19.35
N PRO A 361 7.83 -18.68 -19.66
CA PRO A 361 6.74 -19.44 -19.05
C PRO A 361 6.68 -19.26 -17.53
N ASP A 362 5.48 -19.05 -16.96
CA ASP A 362 5.33 -19.08 -15.51
C ASP A 362 5.69 -20.47 -14.94
N GLY A 363 6.43 -20.46 -13.83
CA GLY A 363 7.09 -21.64 -13.23
C GLY A 363 8.49 -21.94 -13.78
N ALA A 364 8.97 -21.23 -14.81
CA ALA A 364 10.36 -21.34 -15.24
C ALA A 364 11.32 -20.70 -14.21
N SER A 365 12.53 -21.25 -14.09
CA SER A 365 13.58 -20.64 -13.27
C SER A 365 14.10 -19.35 -13.89
N PHE A 366 14.47 -18.37 -13.06
CA PHE A 366 15.15 -17.14 -13.45
C PHE A 366 16.66 -17.29 -13.50
#